data_AF-A0A1V8U6S5-F1
#
_entry.id   AF-A0A1V8U6S5-F1
#
_cell.length_a   1.000
_cell.length_b   1.000
_cell.length_c   1.000
_cell.angle_alpha   90.00
_cell.angle_beta   90.00
_cell.angle_gamma   90.00
#
_symmetry.space_group_name_H-M   'P 1'
#
loop_
_entity.id
_entity.type
_entity.pdbx_description
1 polymer ?
#
loop_
_entity_poly.entity_id
_entity_poly.type
_entity_poly.pdbx_seq_one_letter_code
_entity_poly.pdbx_strand_id
1 'polypeptide(L)'
;MSVVGEVVGIVACVAALVSAYRDSGVIIDKIKLKRAARRAAPPSRLLEDSIDQAPEDIEREKQRGVNRFGKAFEHGDHIAVIALQQITIELQSSLLFELKNAA
;
A
#
# COMPACT_ATOMS: atom_id res chain seq x y z
N MET A 1 -23.78 0.53 13.31
CA MET A 1 -23.15 -0.51 12.47
C MET A 1 -22.00 -1.07 13.28
N SER A 2 -22.15 -2.31 13.73
CA SER A 2 -21.25 -2.94 14.69
C SER A 2 -19.93 -3.27 13.98
N VAL A 3 -18.83 -2.72 14.47
CA VAL A 3 -17.45 -3.15 14.15
C VAL A 3 -17.24 -4.51 14.84
N VAL A 4 -17.95 -5.53 14.38
CA VAL A 4 -17.58 -6.90 14.67
C VAL A 4 -16.32 -7.12 13.86
N GLY A 5 -15.21 -7.32 14.57
CA GLY A 5 -13.92 -7.69 14.03
C GLY A 5 -14.06 -8.96 13.20
N GLU A 6 -14.40 -8.79 11.94
CA GLU A 6 -14.13 -9.78 10.92
C GLU A 6 -12.62 -10.01 10.99
N VAL A 7 -12.20 -11.26 11.22
CA VAL A 7 -10.78 -11.61 11.26
C VAL A 7 -10.23 -11.25 9.88
N VAL A 8 -9.63 -10.07 9.78
CA VAL A 8 -9.03 -9.56 8.56
C VAL A 8 -7.83 -10.44 8.30
N GLY A 9 -8.00 -11.51 7.52
CA GLY A 9 -6.90 -12.40 7.18
C GLY A 9 -5.76 -11.64 6.50
N ILE A 10 -4.58 -12.27 6.43
CA ILE A 10 -3.41 -11.71 5.75
C ILE A 10 -3.75 -11.22 4.35
N VAL A 11 -4.62 -11.95 3.62
CA VAL A 11 -5.06 -11.57 2.26
C VAL A 11 -5.74 -10.20 2.23
N ALA A 12 -6.60 -9.90 3.21
CA ALA A 12 -7.32 -8.64 3.24
C ALA A 12 -6.41 -7.46 3.61
N CYS A 13 -5.45 -7.68 4.52
CA CYS A 13 -4.43 -6.67 4.82
C CYS A 13 -3.53 -6.37 3.61
N VAL A 14 -3.08 -7.42 2.91
CA VAL A 14 -2.29 -7.28 1.69
C VAL A 14 -3.07 -6.55 0.60
N ALA A 15 -4.36 -6.87 0.41
CA ALA A 15 -5.21 -6.17 -0.55
C ALA A 15 -5.34 -4.67 -0.22
N ALA A 16 -5.49 -4.31 1.04
CA ALA A 16 -5.52 -2.92 1.48
C ALA A 16 -4.20 -2.19 1.20
N LEU A 17 -3.06 -2.87 1.42
CA LEU A 17 -1.73 -2.32 1.12
C LEU A 17 -1.54 -2.06 -0.38
N VAL A 18 -1.91 -3.04 -1.21
CA VAL A 18 -1.87 -2.89 -2.68
C VAL A 18 -2.77 -1.75 -3.15
N SER A 19 -3.96 -1.61 -2.57
CA SER A 19 -4.85 -0.48 -2.87
C SER A 19 -4.21 0.85 -2.52
N ALA A 20 -3.57 0.96 -1.35
CA ALA A 20 -2.90 2.17 -0.91
C ALA A 20 -1.79 2.61 -1.90
N TYR A 21 -0.98 1.67 -2.40
CA TYR A 21 0.02 1.98 -3.43
C TYR A 21 -0.60 2.45 -4.75
N ARG A 22 -1.67 1.81 -5.22
CA ARG A 22 -2.39 2.24 -6.44
C ARG A 22 -2.98 3.64 -6.29
N ASP A 23 -3.60 3.92 -5.16
CA ASP A 23 -4.15 5.24 -4.84
C ASP A 23 -3.04 6.29 -4.81
N SER A 24 -1.86 5.93 -4.30
CA SER A 24 -0.67 6.79 -4.29
C SER A 24 -0.22 7.18 -5.69
N GLY A 25 -0.20 6.23 -6.64
CA GLY A 25 0.16 6.48 -8.05
C GLY A 25 -0.76 7.52 -8.68
N VAL A 26 -2.07 7.39 -8.47
CA VAL A 26 -3.07 8.38 -8.93
C VAL A 26 -2.82 9.76 -8.34
N ILE A 27 -2.37 9.85 -7.08
CA ILE A 27 -2.05 11.14 -6.46
C ILE A 27 -0.75 11.72 -7.04
N ILE A 28 0.28 10.90 -7.28
CA ILE A 28 1.50 11.36 -7.94
C ILE A 28 1.20 11.94 -9.32
N ASP A 29 0.34 11.32 -10.11
CA ASP A 29 -0.07 11.85 -11.42
C ASP A 29 -0.71 13.23 -11.31
N LYS A 30 -1.58 13.43 -10.30
CA LYS A 30 -2.17 14.74 -10.00
C LYS A 30 -1.11 15.77 -9.59
N ILE A 31 -0.13 15.37 -8.79
CA ILE A 31 0.99 16.25 -8.40
C ILE A 31 1.83 16.64 -9.62
N LYS A 32 2.14 15.69 -10.50
CA LYS A 32 2.88 15.95 -11.76
C LYS A 32 2.15 16.98 -12.61
N LEU A 33 0.85 16.82 -12.79
CA LEU A 33 0.03 17.76 -13.57
C LEU A 33 0.01 19.16 -12.93
N LYS A 34 -0.14 19.26 -11.61
CA LYS A 34 -0.10 20.52 -10.86
C LYS A 34 1.27 21.21 -10.94
N ARG A 35 2.36 20.45 -10.82
CA ARG A 35 3.74 20.97 -10.91
C ARG A 35 4.10 21.40 -12.33
N ALA A 36 3.69 20.66 -13.34
CA ALA A 36 3.85 21.04 -14.74
C ALA A 36 3.17 22.39 -15.05
N ALA A 37 1.94 22.59 -14.56
CA ALA A 37 1.23 23.87 -14.69
C ALA A 37 1.96 25.04 -14.01
N ARG A 38 2.72 24.76 -12.95
CA ARG A 38 3.54 25.73 -12.21
C ARG A 38 5.00 25.82 -12.69
N ARG A 39 5.37 25.09 -13.75
CA ARG A 39 6.78 24.94 -14.23
C ARG A 39 7.75 24.50 -13.12
N ALA A 40 7.26 23.74 -12.16
CA ALA A 40 8.07 23.17 -11.08
C ALA A 40 8.65 21.80 -11.49
N ALA A 41 9.76 21.41 -10.87
CA ALA A 41 10.38 20.11 -11.12
C ALA A 41 9.43 18.96 -10.77
N PRO A 42 9.36 17.89 -11.60
CA PRO A 42 8.53 16.73 -11.32
C PRO A 42 8.98 16.01 -10.03
N PRO A 43 8.13 15.15 -9.47
CA PRO A 43 8.54 14.20 -8.43
C PRO A 43 9.74 13.35 -8.86
N SER A 44 10.45 12.78 -7.88
CA SER A 44 11.60 11.90 -8.16
C SER A 44 11.16 10.66 -8.93
N ARG A 45 11.88 10.31 -10.01
CA ARG A 45 11.63 9.06 -10.76
C ARG A 45 11.71 7.82 -9.86
N LEU A 46 12.62 7.81 -8.89
CA LEU A 46 12.73 6.70 -7.94
C LEU A 46 11.45 6.49 -7.13
N LEU A 47 10.72 7.57 -6.81
CA LEU A 47 9.45 7.48 -6.11
C LEU A 47 8.36 6.91 -7.02
N GLU A 48 8.32 7.35 -8.29
CA GLU A 48 7.40 6.82 -9.29
C GLU A 48 7.63 5.31 -9.50
N ASP A 49 8.88 4.92 -9.77
CA ASP A 49 9.27 3.52 -9.98
C ASP A 49 8.91 2.65 -8.76
N SER A 50 9.16 3.15 -7.54
CA SER A 50 8.86 2.42 -6.30
C SER A 50 7.36 2.22 -6.10
N ILE A 51 6.54 3.22 -6.42
CA ILE A 51 5.08 3.12 -6.28
C ILE A 51 4.48 2.20 -7.34
N ASP A 52 5.01 2.24 -8.56
CA ASP A 52 4.53 1.41 -9.67
C ASP A 52 4.89 -0.07 -9.48
N GLN A 53 6.09 -0.37 -8.95
CA GLN A 53 6.57 -1.74 -8.78
C GLN A 53 6.03 -2.45 -7.53
N ALA A 54 5.82 -1.70 -6.43
CA ALA A 54 5.44 -2.29 -5.15
C ALA A 54 4.19 -3.19 -5.18
N PRO A 55 3.08 -2.85 -5.89
CA PRO A 55 1.91 -3.73 -5.99
C PRO A 55 2.23 -5.14 -6.49
N GLU A 56 3.06 -5.26 -7.54
CA GLU A 56 3.39 -6.55 -8.11
C GLU A 56 4.31 -7.37 -7.19
N ASP A 57 5.27 -6.72 -6.54
CA ASP A 57 6.19 -7.37 -5.61
C ASP A 57 5.46 -7.89 -4.36
N ILE A 58 4.54 -7.08 -3.82
CA ILE A 58 3.69 -7.46 -2.68
C ILE A 58 2.83 -8.67 -3.05
N GLU A 59 2.18 -8.64 -4.22
CA GLU A 59 1.31 -9.72 -4.68
C GLU A 59 2.10 -11.02 -4.95
N ARG A 60 3.32 -10.89 -5.48
CA ARG A 60 4.23 -12.01 -5.71
C ARG A 60 4.65 -12.67 -4.39
N GLU A 61 4.97 -11.88 -3.37
CA GLU A 61 5.32 -12.41 -2.05
C GLU A 61 4.12 -13.06 -1.36
N LYS A 62 2.92 -12.48 -1.48
CA LYS A 62 1.67 -13.12 -1.04
C LYS A 62 1.49 -14.48 -1.71
N GLN A 63 1.65 -14.56 -3.03
CA GLN A 63 1.48 -15.82 -3.76
C GLN A 63 2.51 -16.87 -3.32
N ARG A 64 3.75 -16.46 -3.03
CA ARG A 64 4.77 -17.35 -2.45
C ARG A 64 4.33 -17.89 -1.09
N GLY A 65 3.78 -17.04 -0.22
CA GLY A 65 3.23 -17.45 1.07
C GLY A 65 2.07 -18.45 0.94
N VAL A 66 1.10 -18.17 0.06
CA VAL A 66 -0.02 -19.08 -0.25
C VAL A 66 0.49 -20.41 -0.78
N ASN A 67 1.43 -20.41 -1.72
CA ASN A 67 1.99 -21.64 -2.29
C ASN A 67 2.72 -22.48 -1.25
N ARG A 68 3.35 -21.84 -0.25
CA ARG A 68 4.16 -22.51 0.76
C ARG A 68 3.36 -23.05 1.94
N PHE A 69 2.35 -22.32 2.40
CA PHE A 69 1.62 -22.66 3.63
C PHE A 69 0.10 -22.80 3.46
N GLY A 70 -0.43 -22.59 2.24
CA GLY A 70 -1.84 -22.78 1.91
C GLY A 70 -2.79 -21.92 2.77
N LYS A 71 -3.93 -22.51 3.17
CA LYS A 71 -4.97 -21.80 3.94
C LYS A 71 -4.49 -21.22 5.27
N ALA A 72 -3.45 -21.79 5.88
CA ALA A 72 -2.88 -21.26 7.12
C ALA A 72 -2.24 -19.87 6.91
N PHE A 73 -1.67 -19.63 5.72
CA PHE A 73 -1.17 -18.31 5.34
C PHE A 73 -2.31 -17.32 5.12
N GLU A 74 -3.40 -17.74 4.46
CA GLU A 74 -4.49 -16.83 4.09
C GLU A 74 -5.14 -16.18 5.31
N HIS A 75 -5.32 -16.97 6.38
CA HIS A 75 -5.88 -16.50 7.64
C HIS A 75 -4.80 -15.81 8.48
N GLY A 76 -3.58 -16.37 8.52
CA GLY A 76 -2.53 -15.94 9.42
C GLY A 76 -2.86 -16.21 10.88
N ASP A 77 -1.88 -16.02 11.76
CA ASP A 77 -2.15 -15.88 13.18
C ASP A 77 -2.54 -14.44 13.53
N HIS A 78 -3.13 -14.25 14.71
CA HIS A 78 -3.58 -12.93 15.16
C HIS A 78 -2.44 -11.90 15.24
N ILE A 79 -1.21 -12.33 15.52
CA ILE A 79 -0.06 -11.43 15.66
C ILE A 79 0.34 -10.90 14.28
N ALA A 80 0.41 -11.78 13.28
CA ALA A 80 0.74 -11.42 11.90
C ALA A 80 -0.31 -10.47 11.30
N VAL A 81 -1.60 -10.71 11.59
CA VAL A 81 -2.69 -9.83 11.16
C VAL A 81 -2.54 -8.43 11.78
N ILE A 82 -2.32 -8.34 13.10
CA ILE A 82 -2.15 -7.04 13.78
C ILE A 82 -0.93 -6.30 13.24
N ALA A 83 0.19 -7.00 13.03
CA ALA A 83 1.41 -6.40 12.49
C ALA A 83 1.17 -5.82 11.08
N LEU A 84 0.48 -6.55 10.20
CA LEU A 84 0.17 -6.06 8.85
C LEU A 84 -0.80 -4.86 8.86
N GLN A 85 -1.75 -4.84 9.79
CA GLN A 85 -2.63 -3.68 9.97
C GLN A 85 -1.83 -2.45 10.41
N GLN A 86 -0.90 -2.60 11.36
CA GLN A 86 -0.02 -1.53 11.80
C GLN A 86 0.85 -0.99 10.66
N ILE A 87 1.49 -1.87 9.88
CA ILE A 87 2.26 -1.49 8.69
C ILE A 87 1.40 -0.71 7.70
N THR A 88 0.15 -1.13 7.48
CA THR A 88 -0.77 -0.45 6.56
C THR A 88 -1.09 0.97 7.05
N ILE A 89 -1.35 1.13 8.35
CA ILE A 89 -1.64 2.44 8.97
C ILE A 89 -0.42 3.37 8.89
N GLU A 90 0.78 2.85 9.20
CA GLU A 90 2.03 3.60 9.13
C GLU A 90 2.36 4.03 7.70
N LEU A 91 2.16 3.13 6.72
CA LEU A 91 2.34 3.45 5.31
C LEU A 91 1.39 4.55 4.86
N GLN A 92 0.09 4.40 5.13
CA GLN A 92 -0.91 5.40 4.76
C GLN A 92 -0.60 6.76 5.41
N SER A 93 -0.19 6.77 6.68
CA SER A 93 0.15 7.99 7.41
C SER A 93 1.40 8.67 6.84
N SER A 94 2.45 7.90 6.56
CA SER A 94 3.70 8.39 5.98
C SER A 94 3.48 8.92 4.55
N LEU A 95 2.72 8.19 3.76
CA LEU A 95 2.35 8.60 2.41
C LEU A 95 1.55 9.92 2.44
N LEU A 96 0.51 10.01 3.26
CA LEU A 96 -0.28 11.24 3.38
C LEU A 96 0.57 12.44 3.82
N PHE A 97 1.54 12.21 4.71
CA PHE A 97 2.51 13.22 5.12
C PHE A 97 3.37 13.70 3.95
N GLU A 98 3.99 12.78 3.20
CA GLU A 98 4.83 13.12 2.04
C GLU A 98 4.02 13.80 0.93
N LEU A 99 2.81 13.32 0.65
CA LEU A 99 1.92 13.92 -0.34
C LEU A 99 1.49 15.33 0.04
N LYS A 100 1.22 15.59 1.33
CA LYS A 100 0.92 16.94 1.83
C LYS A 100 2.11 17.89 1.66
N ASN A 101 3.32 17.40 1.89
CA ASN A 101 4.55 18.20 1.74
C ASN A 101 4.97 18.38 0.27
N ALA A 102 4.55 17.48 -0.62
CA ALA A 102 4.85 17.55 -2.05
C ALA A 102 3.89 18.45 -2.86
N ALA A 103 2.72 18.81 -2.31
CA ALA A 103 1.64 19.59 -2.93
C ALA A 103 1.85 21.12 -2.89
#